data_AF-A0A368DUN4-F1
#
_entry.id   AF-A0A368DUN4-F1
#
_cell.length_a   1.000
_cell.length_b   1.000
_cell.length_c   1.000
_cell.angle_alpha   90.00
_cell.angle_beta   90.00
_cell.angle_gamma   90.00
#
_symmetry.space_group_name_H-M   'P 1'
#
loop_
_entity.id
_entity.type
_entity.pdbx_description
1 polymer ?
#
loop_
_entity_poly.entity_id
_entity_poly.type
_entity_poly.pdbx_seq_one_letter_code
_entity_poly.pdbx_strand_id
1 'polypeptide(L)'
;MKLFIGVIFLFVINFVQSQIVLDTAELDIGKVVIYSDQSWQLIEDKEFDGVLNPRIHSIMNSEEMGSHLLSWNTHDCYTRNNDLTKLKDTVWLCAESEEFGGFTMPFNGVVTSRYKYRNGKFHNGIDIDLETGDTVVCAWDGIVRYAESNSGGYGNLVIVRHYNGLETYYAHLSKLLTFSGQKIKSGDVIGLGGNTGHSFGSHLHFEVRFYDNTINPEEVIDFKKKELKSPNLFLHKTLFRPGVTPSSQWKTNSQGKKQYVEKKYYRVRSGDTLSGISRKYKTSVNRLCSLNGIRSTTVLQIGQSIRVR
;
A
#
# COMPACT_ATOMS: atom_id res chain seq x y z
N MET A 1 56.64 -9.52 -33.83
CA MET A 1 56.05 -8.75 -32.72
C MET A 1 54.66 -8.31 -33.16
N LYS A 2 53.59 -9.01 -32.73
CA LYS A 2 52.20 -8.77 -33.18
C LYS A 2 51.52 -7.87 -32.14
N LEU A 3 51.03 -6.69 -32.53
CA LEU A 3 50.15 -5.87 -31.70
C LEU A 3 48.70 -6.08 -32.14
N PHE A 4 47.88 -6.57 -31.22
CA PHE A 4 46.45 -6.82 -31.40
C PHE A 4 45.64 -5.54 -31.16
N ILE A 5 44.62 -5.34 -31.99
CA ILE A 5 43.62 -4.27 -31.91
C ILE A 5 42.68 -4.57 -30.74
N GLY A 6 42.57 -3.65 -29.78
CA GLY A 6 41.61 -3.73 -28.68
C GLY A 6 40.34 -2.95 -29.00
N VAL A 7 39.23 -3.66 -29.15
CA VAL A 7 37.86 -3.12 -29.24
C VAL A 7 37.41 -2.65 -27.86
N ILE A 8 37.02 -1.38 -27.73
CA ILE A 8 36.49 -0.81 -26.47
C ILE A 8 34.99 -1.12 -26.38
N PHE A 9 34.63 -2.02 -25.47
CA PHE A 9 33.25 -2.19 -25.02
C PHE A 9 32.97 -1.19 -23.88
N LEU A 10 32.08 -0.22 -24.12
CA LEU A 10 31.60 0.69 -23.09
C LEU A 10 30.45 0.02 -22.33
N PHE A 11 30.74 -0.62 -21.19
CA PHE A 11 29.73 -1.07 -20.24
C PHE A 11 29.32 0.10 -19.34
N VAL A 12 28.08 0.58 -19.48
CA VAL A 12 27.47 1.47 -18.49
C VAL A 12 26.98 0.62 -17.33
N ILE A 13 27.78 0.56 -16.26
CA ILE A 13 27.41 -0.11 -15.01
C ILE A 13 26.57 0.89 -14.19
N ASN A 14 25.31 0.55 -13.96
CA ASN A 14 24.49 1.22 -12.95
C ASN A 14 25.07 0.89 -11.57
N PHE A 15 25.65 1.88 -10.89
CA PHE A 15 26.05 1.74 -9.49
C PHE A 15 24.80 1.69 -8.61
N VAL A 16 24.33 0.48 -8.31
CA VAL A 16 23.84 0.20 -6.96
C VAL A 16 25.11 0.23 -6.11
N GLN A 17 25.26 1.25 -5.26
CA GLN A 17 26.33 1.24 -4.27
C GLN A 17 25.96 0.16 -3.24
N SER A 18 26.28 -1.10 -3.57
CA SER A 18 26.42 -2.17 -2.58
C SER A 18 27.36 -1.61 -1.53
N GLN A 19 26.92 -1.58 -0.27
CA GLN A 19 27.82 -1.21 0.81
C GLN A 19 28.98 -2.21 0.78
N ILE A 20 30.19 -1.72 0.52
CA ILE A 20 31.37 -2.57 0.47
C ILE A 20 31.60 -3.07 1.89
N VAL A 21 31.45 -4.38 2.07
CA VAL A 21 31.80 -5.07 3.32
C VAL A 21 33.31 -4.97 3.49
N LEU A 22 33.75 -4.36 4.58
CA LEU A 22 35.16 -4.30 4.95
C LEU A 22 35.57 -5.57 5.70
N ASP A 23 34.76 -5.96 6.68
CA ASP A 23 35.10 -7.07 7.58
C ASP A 23 33.85 -7.57 8.34
N THR A 24 34.01 -8.65 9.09
CA THR A 24 33.09 -9.06 10.15
C THR A 24 33.80 -9.07 11.49
N ALA A 25 33.12 -8.62 12.55
CA ALA A 25 33.63 -8.68 13.91
C ALA A 25 32.69 -9.49 14.80
N GLU A 26 33.27 -10.24 15.73
CA GLU A 26 32.52 -10.95 16.75
C GLU A 26 32.42 -10.03 17.99
N LEU A 27 31.20 -9.67 18.38
CA LEU A 27 30.93 -8.86 19.58
C LEU A 27 30.15 -9.70 20.60
N ASP A 28 30.05 -9.21 21.84
CA ASP A 28 29.25 -9.86 22.89
C ASP A 28 27.76 -9.99 22.50
N ILE A 29 27.26 -9.03 21.71
CA ILE A 29 25.89 -9.03 21.15
C ILE A 29 25.73 -9.91 19.90
N GLY A 30 26.82 -10.52 19.44
CA GLY A 30 26.85 -11.39 18.27
C GLY A 30 27.66 -10.85 17.09
N LYS A 31 27.58 -11.53 15.96
CA LYS A 31 28.45 -11.28 14.81
C LYS A 31 27.96 -10.08 14.02
N VAL A 32 28.83 -9.10 13.75
CA VAL A 32 28.49 -7.91 12.95
C VAL A 32 29.25 -7.88 11.63
N VAL A 33 28.64 -7.28 10.59
CA VAL A 33 29.32 -6.82 9.36
C VAL A 33 29.72 -5.37 9.54
N ILE A 34 30.94 -5.01 9.17
CA ILE A 34 31.44 -3.64 9.13
C ILE A 34 31.53 -3.20 7.66
N TYR A 35 30.95 -2.04 7.35
CA TYR A 35 30.91 -1.49 6.00
C TYR A 35 31.93 -0.36 5.80
N SER A 36 32.27 -0.09 4.55
CA SER A 36 33.26 0.93 4.13
C SER A 36 32.91 2.37 4.49
N ASP A 37 31.65 2.64 4.81
CA ASP A 37 31.16 3.93 5.32
C ASP A 37 31.20 4.02 6.86
N GLN A 38 31.86 3.06 7.52
CA GLN A 38 31.94 2.90 8.98
C GLN A 38 30.60 2.61 9.66
N SER A 39 29.56 2.27 8.90
CA SER A 39 28.35 1.66 9.46
C SER A 39 28.57 0.18 9.73
N TRP A 40 27.70 -0.42 10.56
CA TRP A 40 27.74 -1.83 10.86
C TRP A 40 26.32 -2.40 11.01
N GLN A 41 26.18 -3.72 10.84
CA GLN A 41 24.92 -4.45 10.98
C GLN A 41 25.14 -5.77 11.71
N LEU A 42 24.26 -6.12 12.64
CA LEU A 42 24.24 -7.42 13.32
C LEU A 42 23.74 -8.51 12.36
N ILE A 43 24.54 -9.56 12.17
CA ILE A 43 24.26 -10.74 11.36
C ILE A 43 23.51 -11.78 12.20
N GLU A 44 23.99 -11.96 13.42
CA GLU A 44 23.54 -13.01 14.32
C GLU A 44 23.41 -12.40 15.70
N ASP A 45 22.18 -12.32 16.21
CA ASP A 45 21.89 -11.90 17.58
C ASP A 45 21.77 -13.18 18.42
N LYS A 46 22.77 -13.44 19.26
CA LYS A 46 22.83 -14.67 20.08
C LYS A 46 21.79 -14.69 21.19
N GLU A 47 21.23 -13.54 21.54
CA GLU A 47 20.20 -13.41 22.57
C GLU A 47 18.78 -13.43 21.97
N PHE A 48 18.67 -13.30 20.66
CA PHE A 48 17.38 -13.32 19.99
C PHE A 48 16.82 -14.76 19.91
N ASP A 49 15.86 -15.05 20.77
CA ASP A 49 15.14 -16.33 20.89
C ASP A 49 14.15 -16.61 19.73
N GLY A 50 14.19 -15.82 18.66
CA GLY A 50 13.23 -15.88 17.56
C GLY A 50 11.90 -15.15 17.85
N VAL A 51 11.74 -14.54 19.03
CA VAL A 51 10.49 -13.94 19.49
C VAL A 51 10.60 -12.41 19.56
N LEU A 52 10.21 -11.75 18.47
CA LEU A 52 10.18 -10.27 18.40
C LEU A 52 9.24 -9.62 19.45
N ASN A 53 8.17 -10.33 19.82
CA ASN A 53 7.19 -9.84 20.79
C ASN A 53 6.60 -11.03 21.56
N PRO A 54 6.96 -11.22 22.85
CA PRO A 54 6.52 -12.37 23.64
C PRO A 54 5.00 -12.50 23.76
N ARG A 55 4.28 -11.37 23.80
CA ARG A 55 2.81 -11.36 23.86
C ARG A 55 2.21 -11.86 22.55
N ILE A 56 2.67 -11.37 21.40
CA ILE A 56 2.17 -11.83 20.10
C ILE A 56 2.52 -13.29 19.86
N HIS A 57 3.75 -13.69 20.18
CA HIS A 57 4.19 -15.07 20.08
C HIS A 57 3.37 -16.01 20.97
N SER A 58 3.07 -15.61 22.21
CA SER A 58 2.18 -16.37 23.09
C SER A 58 0.75 -16.48 22.54
N ILE A 59 0.20 -15.42 21.93
CA ILE A 59 -1.11 -15.46 21.28
C ILE A 59 -1.09 -16.44 20.10
N MET A 60 -0.07 -16.36 19.24
CA MET A 60 0.07 -17.21 18.05
C MET A 60 0.30 -18.69 18.39
N ASN A 61 0.89 -18.97 19.56
CA ASN A 61 1.16 -20.33 20.04
C ASN A 61 0.13 -20.86 21.03
N SER A 62 -0.90 -20.08 21.38
CA SER A 62 -1.97 -20.55 22.26
C SER A 62 -2.92 -21.48 21.51
N GLU A 63 -3.30 -22.60 22.14
CA GLU A 63 -4.35 -23.51 21.62
C GLU A 63 -5.72 -22.79 21.54
N GLU A 64 -5.87 -21.66 22.24
CA GLU A 64 -6.99 -20.72 22.13
C GLU A 64 -7.01 -19.91 20.82
N MET A 65 -6.08 -20.11 19.89
CA MET A 65 -6.23 -19.53 18.55
C MET A 65 -7.58 -19.93 17.94
N GLY A 66 -8.10 -21.13 18.27
CA GLY A 66 -9.44 -21.58 17.91
C GLY A 66 -10.60 -20.66 18.34
N SER A 67 -10.46 -19.88 19.41
CA SER A 67 -11.48 -18.95 19.91
C SER A 67 -11.32 -17.52 19.37
N HIS A 68 -10.14 -17.18 18.84
CA HIS A 68 -9.81 -15.89 18.23
C HIS A 68 -9.69 -15.93 16.70
N LEU A 69 -9.86 -17.09 16.08
CA LEU A 69 -10.09 -17.19 14.64
C LEU A 69 -11.35 -16.38 14.32
N LEU A 70 -11.16 -15.24 13.65
CA LEU A 70 -12.25 -14.63 12.88
C LEU A 70 -12.78 -15.74 11.97
N SER A 71 -14.00 -16.20 12.26
CA SER A 71 -14.63 -17.25 11.46
C SER A 71 -14.66 -16.77 10.01
N TRP A 72 -14.23 -17.64 9.10
CA TRP A 72 -14.26 -17.33 7.67
C TRP A 72 -15.71 -17.05 7.27
N ASN A 73 -16.00 -15.79 6.99
CA ASN A 73 -17.33 -15.34 6.61
C ASN A 73 -17.28 -14.76 5.21
N THR A 74 -18.07 -15.37 4.32
CA THR A 74 -18.21 -15.00 2.91
C THR A 74 -19.32 -13.96 2.68
N HIS A 75 -20.14 -13.67 3.68
CA HIS A 75 -21.28 -12.74 3.57
C HIS A 75 -20.99 -11.42 4.31
N ASP A 76 -20.30 -11.49 5.44
CA ASP A 76 -19.83 -10.32 6.18
C ASP A 76 -18.32 -10.18 6.03
N CYS A 77 -17.95 -9.41 5.01
CA CYS A 77 -16.54 -9.14 4.73
C CYS A 77 -15.96 -8.01 5.61
N TYR A 78 -16.76 -7.36 6.43
CA TYR A 78 -16.37 -6.13 7.13
C TYR A 78 -16.13 -6.34 8.61
N THR A 79 -14.92 -6.01 9.07
CA THR A 79 -14.58 -5.95 10.48
C THR A 79 -15.13 -4.66 11.07
N ARG A 80 -16.02 -4.81 12.05
CA ARG A 80 -16.53 -3.69 12.83
C ARG A 80 -15.47 -3.27 13.85
N ASN A 81 -15.28 -1.96 14.02
CA ASN A 81 -14.40 -1.38 15.05
C ASN A 81 -12.89 -1.64 14.87
N ASN A 82 -12.39 -1.68 13.64
CA ASN A 82 -10.95 -1.72 13.39
C ASN A 82 -10.41 -0.38 12.83
N ASP A 83 -9.74 0.40 13.69
CA ASP A 83 -9.17 1.70 13.36
C ASP A 83 -7.64 1.64 13.28
N LEU A 84 -7.12 1.31 12.09
CA LEU A 84 -5.67 1.17 11.87
C LEU A 84 -4.93 2.52 11.84
N THR A 85 -5.64 3.65 11.93
CA THR A 85 -5.01 4.96 12.16
C THR A 85 -4.43 5.10 13.57
N LYS A 86 -4.81 4.19 14.48
CA LYS A 86 -4.33 4.11 15.86
C LYS A 86 -3.18 3.12 16.07
N LEU A 87 -2.67 2.50 15.00
CA LEU A 87 -1.48 1.63 15.10
C LEU A 87 -0.34 2.36 15.82
N LYS A 88 0.22 1.70 16.83
CA LYS A 88 1.38 2.23 17.58
C LYS A 88 2.69 1.84 16.91
N ASP A 89 2.75 0.62 16.39
CA ASP A 89 3.93 0.01 15.79
C ASP A 89 3.78 -0.17 14.28
N THR A 90 4.88 -0.52 13.63
CA THR A 90 4.91 -0.88 12.21
C THR A 90 4.83 -2.39 12.08
N VAL A 91 3.92 -2.88 11.23
CA VAL A 91 3.81 -4.29 10.89
C VAL A 91 4.56 -4.52 9.58
N TRP A 92 5.45 -5.49 9.55
CA TRP A 92 6.11 -5.92 8.32
C TRP A 92 5.33 -7.08 7.70
N LEU A 93 4.95 -6.93 6.44
CA LEU A 93 4.37 -7.99 5.60
C LEU A 93 5.31 -8.29 4.44
N CYS A 94 5.39 -9.57 4.09
CA CYS A 94 6.02 -10.01 2.86
C CYS A 94 4.94 -10.06 1.76
N ALA A 95 4.95 -9.11 0.83
CA ALA A 95 3.98 -9.03 -0.25
C ALA A 95 4.19 -10.12 -1.31
N GLU A 96 5.42 -10.63 -1.47
CA GLU A 96 5.79 -11.67 -2.43
C GLU A 96 6.90 -12.55 -1.84
N SER A 97 6.69 -13.86 -1.86
CA SER A 97 7.66 -14.87 -1.43
C SER A 97 7.43 -16.18 -2.18
N GLU A 98 8.37 -17.12 -2.11
CA GLU A 98 8.17 -18.47 -2.66
C GLU A 98 6.96 -19.18 -2.03
N GLU A 99 6.62 -18.85 -0.78
CA GLU A 99 5.51 -19.45 -0.03
C GLU A 99 4.14 -18.86 -0.40
N PHE A 100 4.07 -17.56 -0.72
CA PHE A 100 2.81 -16.84 -0.94
C PHE A 100 2.50 -16.56 -2.43
N GLY A 101 3.35 -17.04 -3.33
CA GLY A 101 3.22 -16.84 -4.76
C GLY A 101 3.64 -15.44 -5.22
N GLY A 102 3.73 -15.29 -6.54
CA GLY A 102 4.15 -14.04 -7.18
C GLY A 102 3.03 -13.01 -7.30
N PHE A 103 3.38 -11.77 -7.62
CA PHE A 103 2.41 -10.74 -7.98
C PHE A 103 2.11 -10.72 -9.49
N THR A 104 0.83 -10.63 -9.84
CA THR A 104 0.37 -10.37 -11.21
C THR A 104 -0.47 -9.09 -11.24
N MET A 105 -0.24 -8.24 -12.24
CA MET A 105 -1.07 -7.06 -12.42
C MET A 105 -2.51 -7.46 -12.78
N PRO A 106 -3.55 -7.03 -12.02
CA PRO A 106 -4.95 -7.44 -12.26
C PRO A 106 -5.49 -7.14 -13.66
N PHE A 107 -5.01 -6.04 -14.24
CA PHE A 107 -5.29 -5.65 -15.62
C PHE A 107 -4.22 -4.68 -16.13
N ASN A 108 -3.84 -4.79 -17.40
CA ASN A 108 -2.81 -3.94 -18.02
C ASN A 108 -3.38 -2.65 -18.62
N GLY A 109 -4.18 -1.92 -17.83
CA GLY A 109 -4.79 -0.65 -18.23
C GLY A 109 -4.09 0.58 -17.65
N VAL A 110 -4.46 1.78 -18.12
CA VAL A 110 -3.97 3.03 -17.54
C VAL A 110 -4.78 3.41 -16.30
N VAL A 111 -4.13 4.00 -15.30
CA VAL A 111 -4.84 4.55 -14.14
C VAL A 111 -5.58 5.81 -14.57
N THR A 112 -6.92 5.76 -14.55
CA THR A 112 -7.78 6.91 -14.90
C THR A 112 -8.12 7.72 -13.66
N SER A 113 -8.13 7.09 -12.48
CA SER A 113 -8.51 7.79 -11.27
C SER A 113 -7.91 7.17 -10.00
N ARG A 114 -7.50 8.04 -9.05
CA ARG A 114 -6.60 7.68 -7.94
C ARG A 114 -7.29 7.58 -6.57
N TYR A 115 -6.61 6.96 -5.60
CA TYR A 115 -6.95 6.92 -4.17
C TYR A 115 -6.88 8.32 -3.55
N LYS A 116 -8.00 9.06 -3.58
CA LYS A 116 -8.09 10.45 -3.10
C LYS A 116 -9.54 10.85 -2.82
N TYR A 117 -9.72 11.96 -2.11
CA TYR A 117 -11.02 12.63 -2.03
C TYR A 117 -11.43 13.22 -3.39
N ARG A 118 -12.70 13.02 -3.76
CA ARG A 118 -13.35 13.57 -4.95
C ARG A 118 -14.71 14.14 -4.52
N ASN A 119 -14.91 15.44 -4.67
CA ASN A 119 -16.18 16.12 -4.34
C ASN A 119 -16.72 15.76 -2.94
N GLY A 120 -15.84 15.68 -1.93
CA GLY A 120 -16.22 15.34 -0.56
C GLY A 120 -16.42 13.84 -0.28
N LYS A 121 -16.46 12.98 -1.30
CA LYS A 121 -16.47 11.51 -1.15
C LYS A 121 -15.06 10.95 -1.27
N PHE A 122 -14.75 9.95 -0.46
CA PHE A 122 -13.43 9.33 -0.48
C PHE A 122 -13.40 8.14 -1.45
N HIS A 123 -12.38 8.10 -2.32
CA HIS A 123 -12.17 6.98 -3.23
C HIS A 123 -11.27 5.92 -2.59
N ASN A 124 -11.87 4.77 -2.28
CA ASN A 124 -11.25 3.68 -1.52
C ASN A 124 -10.19 2.87 -2.28
N GLY A 125 -10.13 3.02 -3.61
CA GLY A 125 -9.21 2.27 -4.47
C GLY A 125 -8.55 3.12 -5.54
N ILE A 126 -8.32 2.48 -6.67
CA ILE A 126 -7.84 3.06 -7.91
C ILE A 126 -8.70 2.55 -9.07
N ASP A 127 -8.94 3.40 -10.06
CA ASP A 127 -9.71 3.06 -11.25
C ASP A 127 -8.73 2.86 -12.40
N ILE A 128 -8.79 1.69 -13.03
CA ILE A 128 -7.94 1.25 -14.13
C ILE A 128 -8.82 1.13 -15.37
N ASP A 129 -8.44 1.83 -16.42
CA ASP A 129 -9.13 1.77 -17.72
C ASP A 129 -9.19 0.35 -18.23
N LEU A 130 -10.38 -0.09 -18.66
CA LEU A 130 -10.59 -1.35 -19.37
C LEU A 130 -11.87 -1.32 -20.19
N GLU A 131 -11.98 -2.23 -21.15
CA GLU A 131 -13.20 -2.44 -21.91
C GLU A 131 -14.07 -3.53 -21.28
N THR A 132 -15.38 -3.39 -21.46
CA THR A 132 -16.32 -4.38 -20.91
C THR A 132 -16.12 -5.71 -21.62
N GLY A 133 -15.82 -6.76 -20.85
CA GLY A 133 -15.45 -8.08 -21.38
C GLY A 133 -13.96 -8.41 -21.26
N ASP A 134 -13.10 -7.42 -20.96
CA ASP A 134 -11.68 -7.67 -20.72
C ASP A 134 -11.44 -8.60 -19.54
N THR A 135 -10.44 -9.46 -19.64
CA THR A 135 -10.09 -10.40 -18.58
C THR A 135 -9.46 -9.69 -17.38
N VAL A 136 -10.02 -9.89 -16.19
CA VAL A 136 -9.44 -9.45 -14.92
C VAL A 136 -8.90 -10.67 -14.17
N VAL A 137 -7.65 -10.57 -13.70
CA VAL A 137 -6.94 -11.65 -13.01
C VAL A 137 -6.68 -11.34 -11.54
N CYS A 138 -6.43 -12.39 -10.76
CA CYS A 138 -6.07 -12.27 -9.35
C CYS A 138 -4.64 -11.74 -9.17
N ALA A 139 -4.46 -10.80 -8.24
CA ALA A 139 -3.18 -10.15 -8.00
C ALA A 139 -2.14 -11.02 -7.28
N TRP A 140 -2.59 -11.88 -6.36
CA TRP A 140 -1.78 -12.76 -5.54
C TRP A 140 -2.53 -14.07 -5.26
N ASP A 141 -1.81 -15.10 -4.83
CA ASP A 141 -2.44 -16.35 -4.38
C ASP A 141 -3.34 -16.11 -3.17
N GLY A 142 -4.42 -16.87 -3.07
CA GLY A 142 -5.36 -16.74 -1.96
C GLY A 142 -6.63 -17.55 -2.10
N ILE A 143 -7.63 -17.15 -1.33
CA ILE A 143 -8.96 -17.74 -1.32
C ILE A 143 -9.98 -16.64 -1.56
N VAL A 144 -10.91 -16.88 -2.49
CA VAL A 144 -12.01 -15.97 -2.79
C VAL A 144 -12.93 -15.89 -1.59
N ARG A 145 -13.02 -14.71 -0.98
CA ARG A 145 -13.89 -14.47 0.19
C ARG A 145 -15.31 -14.14 -0.24
N TYR A 146 -15.47 -13.40 -1.33
CA TYR A 146 -16.75 -12.92 -1.83
C TYR A 146 -16.72 -12.90 -3.37
N ALA A 147 -17.79 -13.35 -4.01
CA ALA A 147 -17.94 -13.30 -5.46
C ALA A 147 -19.43 -13.21 -5.82
N GLU A 148 -20.02 -12.03 -5.66
CA GLU A 148 -21.46 -11.80 -5.86
C GLU A 148 -21.75 -10.38 -6.35
N SER A 149 -23.00 -10.12 -6.72
CA SER A 149 -23.49 -8.76 -7.01
C SER A 149 -23.70 -7.98 -5.71
N ASN A 150 -22.99 -6.87 -5.56
CA ASN A 150 -22.99 -6.03 -4.37
C ASN A 150 -23.80 -4.74 -4.57
N SER A 151 -24.72 -4.46 -3.64
CA SER A 151 -25.58 -3.27 -3.65
C SER A 151 -24.96 -2.02 -3.03
N GLY A 152 -23.77 -2.12 -2.43
CA GLY A 152 -23.03 -1.01 -1.79
C GLY A 152 -22.32 -0.07 -2.77
N GLY A 153 -22.57 -0.23 -4.08
CA GLY A 153 -21.99 0.59 -5.15
C GLY A 153 -20.91 -0.12 -5.96
N TYR A 154 -20.37 -1.26 -5.50
CA TYR A 154 -19.34 -2.01 -6.23
C TYR A 154 -19.87 -2.78 -7.44
N GLY A 155 -21.17 -3.06 -7.53
CA GLY A 155 -21.71 -3.92 -8.59
C GLY A 155 -21.22 -5.36 -8.40
N ASN A 156 -20.93 -6.07 -9.49
CA ASN A 156 -20.31 -7.39 -9.36
C ASN A 156 -18.90 -7.23 -8.77
N LEU A 157 -18.69 -7.89 -7.64
CA LEU A 157 -17.51 -7.73 -6.83
C LEU A 157 -16.89 -9.09 -6.53
N VAL A 158 -15.59 -9.20 -6.77
CA VAL A 158 -14.76 -10.28 -6.22
C VAL A 158 -13.89 -9.71 -5.11
N ILE A 159 -13.82 -10.39 -3.97
CA ILE A 159 -12.87 -10.13 -2.89
C ILE A 159 -12.01 -11.37 -2.72
N VAL A 160 -10.69 -11.21 -2.77
CA VAL A 160 -9.74 -12.29 -2.51
C VAL A 160 -8.95 -11.97 -1.25
N ARG A 161 -8.90 -12.93 -0.31
CA ARG A 161 -8.00 -12.88 0.83
C ARG A 161 -6.73 -13.67 0.51
N HIS A 162 -5.60 -13.00 0.60
CA HIS A 162 -4.31 -13.55 0.21
C HIS A 162 -3.54 -14.11 1.40
N TYR A 163 -2.63 -15.03 1.10
CA TYR A 163 -1.78 -15.65 2.13
C TYR A 163 -0.77 -14.68 2.73
N ASN A 164 -0.42 -13.60 2.02
CA ASN A 164 0.41 -12.50 2.53
C ASN A 164 -0.31 -11.55 3.51
N GLY A 165 -1.57 -11.84 3.87
CA GLY A 165 -2.36 -11.05 4.83
C GLY A 165 -3.09 -9.84 4.23
N LEU A 166 -2.94 -9.58 2.93
CA LEU A 166 -3.71 -8.56 2.21
C LEU A 166 -5.06 -9.11 1.73
N GLU A 167 -6.01 -8.21 1.51
CA GLU A 167 -7.20 -8.48 0.70
C GLU A 167 -7.23 -7.57 -0.51
N THR A 168 -7.70 -8.07 -1.64
CA THR A 168 -7.93 -7.28 -2.85
C THR A 168 -9.39 -7.33 -3.28
N TYR A 169 -9.88 -6.20 -3.78
CA TYR A 169 -11.24 -6.06 -4.28
C TYR A 169 -11.19 -5.72 -5.77
N TYR A 170 -12.05 -6.38 -6.54
CA TYR A 170 -12.19 -6.22 -7.99
C TYR A 170 -13.66 -5.95 -8.30
N ALA A 171 -13.99 -4.69 -8.52
CA ALA A 171 -15.37 -4.22 -8.63
C ALA A 171 -15.73 -3.77 -10.05
N HIS A 172 -17.01 -3.49 -10.24
CA HIS A 172 -17.66 -3.09 -11.49
C HIS A 172 -17.61 -4.15 -12.60
N LEU A 173 -17.31 -5.40 -12.25
CA LEU A 173 -17.18 -6.49 -13.22
C LEU A 173 -18.47 -6.71 -14.02
N SER A 174 -18.37 -7.11 -15.29
CA SER A 174 -19.54 -7.49 -16.09
C SER A 174 -19.96 -8.93 -15.81
N LYS A 175 -19.00 -9.79 -15.48
CA LYS A 175 -19.22 -11.21 -15.19
C LYS A 175 -18.26 -11.72 -14.13
N LEU A 176 -18.78 -12.53 -13.21
CA LEU A 176 -18.01 -13.27 -12.22
C LEU A 176 -17.64 -14.63 -12.80
N LEU A 177 -16.36 -15.00 -12.75
CA LEU A 177 -15.84 -16.29 -13.24
C LEU A 177 -15.26 -17.14 -12.12
N THR A 178 -15.54 -16.75 -10.88
CA THR A 178 -15.12 -17.43 -9.66
C THR A 178 -16.27 -17.45 -8.64
N PHE A 179 -16.10 -18.21 -7.55
CA PHE A 179 -17.07 -18.35 -6.47
C PHE A 179 -16.39 -18.32 -5.10
N SER A 180 -17.13 -17.92 -4.07
CA SER A 180 -16.64 -17.86 -2.69
C SER A 180 -16.12 -19.22 -2.20
N GLY A 181 -14.96 -19.22 -1.54
CA GLY A 181 -14.25 -20.41 -1.08
C GLY A 181 -13.27 -21.02 -2.10
N GLN A 182 -13.27 -20.56 -3.35
CA GLN A 182 -12.34 -21.03 -4.36
C GLN A 182 -10.90 -20.62 -4.02
N LYS A 183 -9.97 -21.58 -4.05
CA LYS A 183 -8.52 -21.29 -4.05
C LYS A 183 -8.11 -20.79 -5.42
N ILE A 184 -7.34 -19.70 -5.42
CA ILE A 184 -6.95 -18.99 -6.64
C ILE A 184 -5.47 -18.64 -6.56
N LYS A 185 -4.79 -18.76 -7.69
CA LYS A 185 -3.41 -18.31 -7.87
C LYS A 185 -3.35 -16.95 -8.51
N SER A 186 -2.24 -16.27 -8.29
CA SER A 186 -1.85 -15.09 -9.03
C SER A 186 -1.93 -15.34 -10.53
N GLY A 187 -2.60 -14.45 -11.26
CA GLY A 187 -2.82 -14.57 -12.71
C GLY A 187 -4.02 -15.40 -13.14
N ASP A 188 -4.68 -16.13 -12.23
CA ASP A 188 -5.93 -16.81 -12.57
C ASP A 188 -7.03 -15.80 -12.86
N VAL A 189 -7.88 -16.11 -13.84
CA VAL A 189 -9.02 -15.27 -14.23
C VAL A 189 -10.12 -15.34 -13.17
N ILE A 190 -10.53 -14.18 -12.67
CA ILE A 190 -11.58 -14.07 -11.64
C ILE A 190 -12.89 -13.49 -12.18
N GLY A 191 -12.84 -12.77 -13.30
CA GLY A 191 -14.01 -12.11 -13.87
C GLY A 191 -13.67 -11.33 -15.12
N LEU A 192 -14.70 -10.69 -15.66
CA LEU A 192 -14.57 -9.81 -16.82
C LEU A 192 -14.85 -8.37 -16.40
N GLY A 193 -14.04 -7.43 -16.92
CA GLY A 193 -14.20 -6.00 -16.75
C GLY A 193 -15.58 -5.51 -17.20
N GLY A 194 -16.05 -4.42 -16.61
CA GLY A 194 -17.40 -3.93 -16.88
C GLY A 194 -17.70 -2.55 -16.33
N ASN A 195 -18.99 -2.27 -16.19
CA ASN A 195 -19.54 -1.01 -15.72
C ASN A 195 -20.75 -1.24 -14.78
N THR A 196 -20.70 -2.27 -13.94
CA THR A 196 -21.82 -2.58 -13.03
C THR A 196 -21.77 -1.77 -11.73
N GLY A 197 -22.89 -1.61 -11.03
CA GLY A 197 -22.96 -0.83 -9.80
C GLY A 197 -22.92 0.69 -10.04
N HIS A 198 -22.31 1.43 -9.12
CA HIS A 198 -22.21 2.89 -9.20
C HIS A 198 -20.94 3.30 -9.95
N SER A 199 -20.98 3.15 -11.27
CA SER A 199 -19.91 3.47 -12.19
C SER A 199 -20.41 4.32 -13.37
N PHE A 200 -19.57 5.23 -13.87
CA PHE A 200 -19.91 6.16 -14.96
C PHE A 200 -19.34 5.74 -16.32
N GLY A 201 -18.60 4.64 -16.38
CA GLY A 201 -17.95 4.13 -17.58
C GLY A 201 -17.18 2.84 -17.28
N SER A 202 -16.85 2.06 -18.31
CA SER A 202 -16.14 0.79 -18.15
C SER A 202 -14.76 1.01 -17.50
N HIS A 203 -14.50 0.35 -16.37
CA HIS A 203 -13.21 0.36 -15.68
C HIS A 203 -13.15 -0.77 -14.63
N LEU A 204 -11.95 -1.09 -14.17
CA LEU A 204 -11.73 -1.89 -12.97
C LEU A 204 -11.51 -0.95 -11.79
N HIS A 205 -12.41 -1.01 -10.81
CA HIS A 205 -12.13 -0.45 -9.50
C HIS A 205 -11.38 -1.49 -8.66
N PHE A 206 -10.12 -1.19 -8.37
CA PHE A 206 -9.20 -2.09 -7.67
C PHE A 206 -8.81 -1.51 -6.31
N GLU A 207 -8.87 -2.34 -5.28
CA GLU A 207 -8.45 -1.97 -3.92
C GLU A 207 -7.45 -2.95 -3.35
N VAL A 208 -6.56 -2.44 -2.50
CA VAL A 208 -5.71 -3.24 -1.62
C VAL A 208 -6.08 -2.87 -0.18
N ARG A 209 -6.35 -3.88 0.64
CA ARG A 209 -6.77 -3.71 2.03
C ARG A 209 -5.90 -4.54 2.96
N PHE A 210 -5.75 -4.04 4.18
CA PHE A 210 -5.24 -4.82 5.31
C PHE A 210 -6.23 -4.70 6.46
N TYR A 211 -6.73 -5.84 6.94
CA TYR A 211 -7.73 -5.90 8.01
C TYR A 211 -8.91 -4.93 7.75
N ASP A 212 -9.46 -5.01 6.54
CA ASP A 212 -10.55 -4.19 5.97
C ASP A 212 -10.30 -2.69 5.80
N ASN A 213 -9.15 -2.18 6.25
CA ASN A 213 -8.78 -0.79 5.99
C ASN A 213 -8.07 -0.68 4.64
N THR A 214 -8.47 0.33 3.87
CA THR A 214 -7.92 0.56 2.54
C THR A 214 -6.52 1.14 2.61
N ILE A 215 -5.64 0.57 1.81
CA ILE A 215 -4.30 1.08 1.55
C ILE A 215 -4.37 1.67 0.15
N ASN A 216 -3.72 2.82 -0.06
CA ASN A 216 -3.54 3.32 -1.41
C ASN A 216 -2.79 2.25 -2.24
N PRO A 217 -3.39 1.69 -3.31
CA PRO A 217 -2.73 0.64 -4.08
C PRO A 217 -1.37 1.07 -4.64
N GLU A 218 -1.18 2.37 -4.87
CA GLU A 218 0.10 2.92 -5.33
C GLU A 218 1.19 2.92 -4.26
N GLU A 219 0.93 2.58 -2.99
CA GLU A 219 1.98 2.33 -1.98
C GLU A 219 2.59 0.93 -2.16
N VAL A 220 1.86 0.01 -2.79
CA VAL A 220 2.24 -1.39 -2.96
C VAL A 220 2.72 -1.66 -4.39
N ILE A 221 2.04 -1.09 -5.39
CA ILE A 221 2.23 -1.40 -6.82
C ILE A 221 2.74 -0.17 -7.59
N ASP A 222 3.71 -0.36 -8.48
CA ASP A 222 4.06 0.61 -9.51
C ASP A 222 3.19 0.37 -10.75
N PHE A 223 2.08 1.09 -10.84
CA PHE A 223 1.11 0.96 -11.94
C PHE A 223 1.65 1.37 -13.32
N LYS A 224 2.82 2.02 -13.40
CA LYS A 224 3.46 2.31 -14.69
C LYS A 224 4.29 1.13 -15.15
N LYS A 225 5.04 0.53 -14.23
CA LYS A 225 5.91 -0.62 -14.51
C LYS A 225 5.19 -1.97 -14.43
N LYS A 226 3.98 -2.00 -13.86
CA LYS A 226 3.15 -3.20 -13.67
C LYS A 226 3.78 -4.24 -12.75
N GLU A 227 4.54 -3.78 -11.75
CA GLU A 227 5.28 -4.59 -10.79
C GLU A 227 5.05 -4.10 -9.36
N LEU A 228 5.41 -4.91 -8.36
CA LEU A 228 5.49 -4.46 -6.98
C LEU A 228 6.60 -3.42 -6.81
N LYS A 229 6.36 -2.43 -5.95
CA LYS A 229 7.40 -1.47 -5.57
C LYS A 229 8.51 -2.10 -4.72
N SER A 230 8.15 -3.12 -3.95
CA SER A 230 9.01 -3.85 -3.04
C SER A 230 8.31 -5.16 -2.66
N PRO A 231 9.05 -6.27 -2.52
CA PRO A 231 8.50 -7.51 -1.95
C PRO A 231 8.18 -7.35 -0.46
N ASN A 232 8.76 -6.36 0.22
CA ASN A 232 8.50 -6.04 1.62
C ASN A 232 7.58 -4.82 1.76
N LEU A 233 6.49 -4.97 2.49
CA LEU A 233 5.52 -3.93 2.80
C LEU A 233 5.52 -3.61 4.29
N PHE A 234 5.85 -2.38 4.64
CA PHE A 234 5.83 -1.90 6.03
C PHE A 234 4.53 -1.13 6.28
N LEU A 235 3.60 -1.75 7.01
CA LEU A 235 2.33 -1.17 7.38
C LEU A 235 2.46 -0.33 8.65
N HIS A 236 2.19 0.96 8.53
CA HIS A 236 2.14 1.87 9.67
C HIS A 236 0.91 2.78 9.59
N LYS A 237 0.53 3.38 10.72
CA LYS A 237 -0.71 4.17 10.87
C LYS A 237 -1.00 5.24 9.80
N THR A 238 0.02 5.72 9.10
CA THR A 238 -0.18 6.78 8.09
C THR A 238 -0.58 6.25 6.73
N LEU A 239 -0.53 4.92 6.47
CA LEU A 239 -1.07 4.32 5.26
C LEU A 239 -2.61 4.27 5.26
N PHE A 240 -3.21 4.14 6.45
CA PHE A 240 -4.67 3.97 6.62
C PHE A 240 -5.44 5.29 6.75
N ARG A 241 -4.80 6.41 6.41
CA ARG A 241 -5.48 7.72 6.39
C ARG A 241 -6.08 7.94 4.99
N PRO A 242 -7.38 8.25 4.89
CA PRO A 242 -8.00 8.54 3.60
C PRO A 242 -7.23 9.60 2.79
N GLY A 243 -6.87 9.27 1.55
CA GLY A 243 -6.27 10.21 0.58
C GLY A 243 -4.78 10.44 0.74
N VAL A 244 -4.07 9.57 1.46
CA VAL A 244 -2.60 9.59 1.48
C VAL A 244 -2.04 9.16 0.14
N THR A 245 -1.12 9.96 -0.41
CA THR A 245 -0.39 9.66 -1.64
C THR A 245 1.05 9.22 -1.34
N PRO A 246 1.68 8.39 -2.20
CA PRO A 246 3.06 7.88 -2.00
C PRO A 246 4.11 8.97 -1.84
N SER A 247 3.88 10.14 -2.45
CA SER A 247 4.79 11.28 -2.42
C SER A 247 4.62 12.22 -1.21
N SER A 248 3.64 11.94 -0.34
CA SER A 248 3.27 12.91 0.70
C SER A 248 4.03 12.75 2.01
N GLN A 249 4.74 11.63 2.21
CA GLN A 249 5.46 11.30 3.44
C GLN A 249 6.98 11.53 3.35
N TRP A 250 7.53 11.60 2.13
CA TRP A 250 8.97 11.71 1.90
C TRP A 250 9.26 12.86 0.95
N LYS A 251 10.12 13.79 1.37
CA LYS A 251 10.71 14.80 0.47
C LYS A 251 12.14 14.43 0.18
N THR A 252 12.52 14.52 -1.08
CA THR A 252 13.92 14.46 -1.48
C THR A 252 14.55 15.80 -1.12
N ASN A 253 15.56 15.78 -0.24
CA ASN A 253 16.34 16.98 0.04
C ASN A 253 17.23 17.34 -1.17
N SER A 254 17.88 18.50 -1.14
CA SER A 254 18.77 18.99 -2.22
C SER A 254 19.95 18.07 -2.54
N GLN A 255 20.17 17.02 -1.74
CA GLN A 255 21.24 16.03 -1.87
C GLN A 255 20.72 14.65 -2.32
N GLY A 256 19.44 14.54 -2.70
CA GLY A 256 18.87 13.27 -3.19
C GLY A 256 18.39 12.29 -2.10
N LYS A 257 18.56 12.60 -0.81
CA LYS A 257 18.11 11.73 0.29
C LYS A 257 16.62 11.92 0.59
N LYS A 258 15.88 10.82 0.72
CA LYS A 258 14.47 10.82 1.14
C LYS A 258 14.39 11.12 2.63
N GLN A 259 13.77 12.23 3.00
CA GLN A 259 13.53 12.64 4.39
C GLN A 259 12.03 12.54 4.72
N TYR A 260 11.72 11.90 5.84
CA TYR A 260 10.36 11.86 6.37
C TYR A 260 9.88 13.28 6.70
N VAL A 261 8.71 13.65 6.18
CA VAL A 261 8.08 14.94 6.46
C VAL A 261 6.88 14.71 7.36
N GLU A 262 7.06 15.07 8.63
CA GLU A 262 5.98 15.05 9.60
C GLU A 262 4.84 15.98 9.16
N LYS A 263 3.66 15.39 8.95
CA LYS A 263 2.46 16.13 8.54
C LYS A 263 1.75 16.69 9.75
N LYS A 264 1.48 17.99 9.75
CA LYS A 264 0.71 18.66 10.80
C LYS A 264 -0.69 19.00 10.29
N TYR A 265 -1.70 18.74 11.12
CA TYR A 265 -3.10 19.04 10.83
C TYR A 265 -3.65 20.04 11.84
N TYR A 266 -4.64 20.81 11.42
CA TYR A 266 -5.36 21.79 12.22
C TYR A 266 -6.86 21.58 12.05
N ARG A 267 -7.60 21.61 13.16
CA ARG A 267 -9.06 21.49 13.15
C ARG A 267 -9.68 22.88 13.12
N VAL A 268 -10.44 23.16 12.07
CA VAL A 268 -11.12 24.45 11.83
C VAL A 268 -12.07 24.75 12.98
N ARG A 269 -12.01 25.99 13.48
CA ARG A 269 -12.87 26.54 14.53
C ARG A 269 -13.73 27.66 13.96
N SER A 270 -14.76 28.04 14.70
CA SER A 270 -15.58 29.20 14.34
C SER A 270 -14.70 30.45 14.17
N GLY A 271 -14.88 31.16 13.05
CA GLY A 271 -14.11 32.36 12.70
C GLY A 271 -12.78 32.11 11.98
N ASP A 272 -12.38 30.86 11.75
CA ASP A 272 -11.15 30.57 11.01
C ASP A 272 -11.28 30.88 9.51
N THR A 273 -10.20 31.41 8.94
CA THR A 273 -10.05 31.64 7.49
C THR A 273 -8.81 30.94 6.97
N LEU A 274 -8.80 30.58 5.68
CA LEU A 274 -7.61 30.02 5.01
C LEU A 274 -6.38 30.93 5.22
N SER A 275 -6.57 32.25 5.10
CA SER A 275 -5.54 33.26 5.33
C SER A 275 -5.04 33.25 6.78
N GLY A 276 -5.94 33.20 7.77
CA GLY A 276 -5.59 33.13 9.20
C GLY A 276 -4.80 31.87 9.55
N ILE A 277 -5.28 30.71 9.07
CA ILE A 277 -4.62 29.41 9.26
C ILE A 277 -3.23 29.42 8.59
N SER A 278 -3.12 29.93 7.36
CA SER A 278 -1.84 29.95 6.64
C SER A 278 -0.77 30.77 7.37
N ARG A 279 -1.12 31.96 7.88
CA ARG A 279 -0.22 32.79 8.70
C ARG A 279 0.20 32.10 9.99
N LYS A 280 -0.77 31.49 10.70
CA LYS A 280 -0.51 30.77 11.96
C LYS A 280 0.52 29.65 11.79
N TYR A 281 0.48 28.95 10.65
CA TYR A 281 1.37 27.83 10.36
C TYR A 281 2.52 28.16 9.42
N LYS A 282 2.79 29.45 9.17
CA LYS A 282 3.89 29.93 8.33
C LYS A 282 3.91 29.24 6.95
N THR A 283 2.75 29.12 6.31
CA THR A 283 2.57 28.58 4.97
C THR A 283 1.80 29.58 4.10
N SER A 284 1.66 29.33 2.79
CA SER A 284 0.84 30.17 1.91
C SER A 284 -0.56 29.59 1.75
N VAL A 285 -1.55 30.44 1.43
CA VAL A 285 -2.92 29.99 1.12
C VAL A 285 -2.90 29.01 -0.05
N ASN A 286 -2.13 29.30 -1.12
CA ASN A 286 -2.01 28.39 -2.27
C ASN A 286 -1.43 27.02 -1.87
N ARG A 287 -0.44 27.00 -0.98
CA ARG A 287 0.12 25.74 -0.48
C ARG A 287 -0.87 25.01 0.43
N LEU A 288 -1.59 25.73 1.29
CA LEU A 288 -2.65 25.17 2.13
C LEU A 288 -3.76 24.55 1.26
N CYS A 289 -4.19 25.26 0.21
CA CYS A 289 -5.15 24.80 -0.79
C CYS A 289 -4.67 23.53 -1.50
N SER A 290 -3.43 23.54 -2.01
CA SER A 290 -2.80 22.40 -2.66
C SER A 290 -2.69 21.17 -1.74
N LEU A 291 -2.28 21.36 -0.49
CA LEU A 291 -2.14 20.28 0.50
C LEU A 291 -3.46 19.59 0.85
N ASN A 292 -4.58 20.27 0.63
CA ASN A 292 -5.91 19.81 1.02
C ASN A 292 -6.86 19.59 -0.17
N GLY A 293 -6.40 19.80 -1.39
CA GLY A 293 -7.25 19.71 -2.59
C GLY A 293 -8.43 20.68 -2.60
N ILE A 294 -8.31 21.82 -1.91
CA ILE A 294 -9.36 22.86 -1.82
C ILE A 294 -8.96 24.09 -2.61
N ARG A 295 -9.94 24.90 -3.03
CA ARG A 295 -9.71 26.18 -3.70
C ARG A 295 -9.55 27.29 -2.66
N SER A 296 -8.95 28.41 -3.05
CA SER A 296 -8.86 29.61 -2.20
C SER A 296 -10.24 30.18 -1.84
N THR A 297 -11.26 29.84 -2.62
CA THR A 297 -12.66 30.20 -2.42
C THR A 297 -13.48 29.15 -1.65
N THR A 298 -12.88 28.02 -1.27
CA THR A 298 -13.60 26.97 -0.56
C THR A 298 -13.97 27.42 0.86
N VAL A 299 -15.27 27.35 1.18
CA VAL A 299 -15.78 27.63 2.54
C VAL A 299 -15.33 26.55 3.49
N LEU A 300 -14.69 26.95 4.59
CA LEU A 300 -14.21 26.02 5.63
C LEU A 300 -15.37 25.62 6.56
N GLN A 301 -15.49 24.33 6.82
CA GLN A 301 -16.49 23.80 7.73
C GLN A 301 -15.91 23.70 9.15
N ILE A 302 -16.68 24.13 10.16
CA ILE A 302 -16.25 24.01 11.56
C ILE A 302 -16.04 22.51 11.87
N GLY A 303 -14.90 22.19 12.48
CA GLY A 303 -14.50 20.82 12.78
C GLY A 303 -13.74 20.10 11.65
N GLN A 304 -13.66 20.69 10.45
CA GLN A 304 -12.89 20.16 9.32
C GLN A 304 -11.40 20.10 9.66
N SER A 305 -10.74 18.98 9.34
CA SER A 305 -9.30 18.84 9.49
C SER A 305 -8.60 19.32 8.23
N ILE A 306 -7.69 20.29 8.38
CA ILE A 306 -6.89 20.89 7.31
C ILE A 306 -5.42 20.58 7.58
N ARG A 307 -4.74 20.01 6.58
CA ARG A 307 -3.29 19.84 6.57
C ARG A 307 -2.60 21.18 6.45
N VAL A 308 -1.72 21.49 7.40
CA VAL A 308 -0.99 22.75 7.49
C VAL A 308 0.51 22.59 7.21
N ARG A 309 1.05 21.36 7.25
CA ARG A 309 2.45 21.05 6.93
C ARG A 309 2.59 19.70 6.23
#